data_AF-A0A7G1KI45-F1
#
_entry.id   AF-A0A7G1KI45-F1
#
_cell.length_a   1.000
_cell.length_b   1.000
_cell.length_c   1.000
_cell.angle_alpha   90.00
_cell.angle_beta   90.00
_cell.angle_gamma   90.00
#
_symmetry.space_group_name_H-M   'P 1'
#
loop_
_entity.id
_entity.type
_entity.pdbx_description
1 polymer ?
#
loop_
_entity_poly.entity_id
_entity_poly.type
_entity_poly.pdbx_seq_one_letter_code
_entity_poly.pdbx_strand_id
1 'polypeptide(L)'
;MTIEEDRPIRKHQVPSAPGPLCDLDGYRSFLTGEVDDWLDTQGRPVGEIRSGSDTRCQVHTRYETCRYPGSRVHSGLPMNVSALRGLTANWAEVRRLVQLLRAAYYRDAGPEQESTLLDVARISYFGQQLPAYYAHSRADVENHAVPPSLAALHKMLAGVFGTAKTMLLDAVGRGGVFDKVVVTPRQFVDYAEQHGLLVGRSGTEVCAGPPKLIDEVVHRLMAHPGPPGDESEQTALPPIDWPAFSAYARAVADFNLTTIACAIRGRELGRRLHSILAAGPLNRMPRPSTRLIEQHFERHGDNGFGMKSQPQLRLLDGSSGELMLRGAVALVSADLRARMTDRLLDPSYTIEDSDRNDYAMEFLYTSGIRALAPTAAEVTQLTTLVSRSVAFEDEQIELQQSIHARMCTAVPGSPFAAIKPTREVVQHLFGELPTSYFCIPTSRRYSRR
;
A
#
# COMPACT_ATOMS: atom_id res chain seq x y z
N MET A 1 12.46 38.50 -3.89
CA MET A 1 13.90 38.21 -3.76
C MET A 1 14.13 36.83 -4.35
N THR A 2 14.43 36.77 -5.64
CA THR A 2 14.66 35.54 -6.40
C THR A 2 16.16 35.27 -6.37
N ILE A 3 16.55 34.14 -5.80
CA ILE A 3 17.93 33.64 -5.84
C ILE A 3 17.92 32.54 -6.90
N GLU A 4 18.46 32.85 -8.08
CA GLU A 4 18.78 31.87 -9.12
C GLU A 4 20.18 31.32 -8.84
N GLU A 5 20.27 30.05 -8.46
CA GLU A 5 21.52 29.27 -8.55
C GLU A 5 21.28 28.09 -9.48
N ASP A 6 21.76 28.20 -10.71
CA ASP A 6 21.91 27.09 -11.65
C ASP A 6 22.95 26.10 -11.10
N ARG A 7 22.50 24.96 -10.58
CA ARG A 7 23.38 23.82 -10.31
C ARG A 7 23.24 22.77 -11.41
N PRO A 8 24.35 22.30 -12.01
CA PRO A 8 24.31 21.29 -13.04
C PRO A 8 23.81 19.94 -12.47
N ILE A 9 22.87 19.33 -13.17
CA ILE A 9 22.33 18.00 -12.88
C ILE A 9 23.47 16.97 -13.00
N ARG A 10 23.80 16.27 -11.91
CA ARG A 10 24.72 15.14 -11.95
C ARG A 10 24.04 13.99 -12.70
N LYS A 11 24.57 13.64 -13.88
CA LYS A 11 24.23 12.38 -14.56
C LYS A 11 24.73 11.23 -13.70
N HIS A 12 23.84 10.44 -13.11
CA HIS A 12 24.22 9.20 -12.43
C HIS A 12 24.77 8.20 -13.45
N GLN A 13 25.97 7.67 -13.20
CA GLN A 13 26.48 6.50 -13.91
C GLN A 13 25.71 5.26 -13.44
N VAL A 14 25.12 4.55 -14.41
CA VAL A 14 24.43 3.28 -14.22
C VAL A 14 25.46 2.19 -13.88
N PRO A 15 25.27 1.38 -12.82
CA PRO A 15 26.12 0.22 -12.57
C PRO A 15 25.98 -0.80 -13.71
N SER A 16 27.10 -1.35 -14.18
CA SER A 16 27.13 -2.43 -15.18
C SER A 16 26.32 -3.66 -14.71
N ALA A 17 25.62 -4.29 -15.67
CA ALA A 17 24.66 -5.39 -15.52
C ALA A 17 24.97 -6.36 -14.38
N PRO A 18 24.12 -6.44 -13.35
CA PRO A 18 24.37 -7.31 -12.23
C PRO A 18 23.57 -8.63 -12.37
N GLY A 19 23.99 -9.68 -11.65
CA GLY A 19 23.41 -11.02 -11.76
C GLY A 19 21.92 -11.11 -11.36
N PRO A 20 21.29 -12.30 -11.44
CA PRO A 20 19.84 -12.49 -11.30
C PRO A 20 19.21 -12.11 -9.93
N LEU A 21 19.99 -11.60 -8.98
CA LEU A 21 19.56 -11.14 -7.65
C LEU A 21 19.71 -9.62 -7.43
N CYS A 22 20.10 -8.85 -8.44
CA CYS A 22 20.69 -7.54 -8.19
C CYS A 22 19.80 -6.31 -8.45
N ASP A 23 18.52 -6.48 -8.78
CA ASP A 23 17.56 -5.37 -8.81
C ASP A 23 16.32 -5.67 -7.95
N LEU A 24 16.57 -5.84 -6.65
CA LEU A 24 15.51 -6.09 -5.67
C LEU A 24 14.60 -4.87 -5.47
N ASP A 25 15.11 -3.67 -5.70
CA ASP A 25 14.31 -2.43 -5.68
C ASP A 25 13.37 -2.36 -6.88
N GLY A 26 13.84 -2.67 -8.08
CA GLY A 26 13.00 -2.80 -9.27
C GLY A 26 11.97 -3.93 -9.13
N TYR A 27 12.33 -5.05 -8.53
CA TYR A 27 11.39 -6.13 -8.25
C TYR A 27 10.33 -5.73 -7.22
N ARG A 28 10.74 -5.02 -6.16
CA ARG A 28 9.83 -4.45 -5.17
C ARG A 28 8.84 -3.52 -5.85
N SER A 29 9.33 -2.54 -6.62
CA SER A 29 8.51 -1.61 -7.41
C SER A 29 7.54 -2.35 -8.32
N PHE A 30 7.97 -3.43 -8.97
CA PHE A 30 7.11 -4.24 -9.82
C PHE A 30 5.95 -4.82 -9.02
N LEU A 31 6.22 -5.44 -7.86
CA LEU A 31 5.22 -6.08 -6.99
C LEU A 31 4.28 -5.09 -6.31
N THR A 32 4.82 -3.99 -5.79
CA THR A 32 4.07 -3.01 -5.00
C THR A 32 3.44 -1.92 -5.86
N GLY A 33 3.90 -1.76 -7.11
CA GLY A 33 3.57 -0.63 -7.97
C GLY A 33 4.12 0.71 -7.45
N GLU A 34 5.10 0.67 -6.53
CA GLU A 34 5.71 1.87 -5.95
C GLU A 34 6.58 2.60 -6.99
N VAL A 35 6.04 3.70 -7.49
CA VAL A 35 6.69 4.56 -8.50
C VAL A 35 6.99 5.96 -7.96
N ASP A 36 6.89 6.17 -6.65
CA ASP A 36 6.95 7.51 -6.07
C ASP A 36 8.27 8.21 -6.42
N ASP A 37 9.39 7.49 -6.41
CA ASP A 37 10.72 8.01 -6.76
C ASP A 37 11.02 8.08 -8.26
N TRP A 38 10.10 7.64 -9.10
CA TRP A 38 10.28 7.76 -10.54
C TRP A 38 10.02 9.19 -10.98
N LEU A 39 10.77 9.65 -11.97
CA LEU A 39 10.54 10.89 -12.69
C LEU A 39 9.57 10.71 -13.87
N ASP A 40 8.99 11.81 -14.33
CA ASP A 40 8.34 11.93 -15.63
C ASP A 40 9.33 12.44 -16.69
N THR A 41 8.92 12.49 -17.96
CA THR A 41 9.78 13.02 -19.04
C THR A 41 10.11 14.51 -18.91
N GLN A 42 9.50 15.22 -17.96
CA GLN A 42 9.83 16.60 -17.59
C GLN A 42 10.75 16.66 -16.36
N GLY A 43 11.28 15.51 -15.92
CA GLY A 43 12.19 15.37 -14.79
C GLY A 43 11.54 15.57 -13.44
N ARG A 44 10.21 15.44 -13.30
CA ARG A 44 9.50 15.65 -12.03
C ARG A 44 9.10 14.33 -11.40
N PRO A 45 9.15 14.19 -10.06
CA PRO A 45 8.72 12.97 -9.41
C PRO A 45 7.23 12.68 -9.64
N VAL A 46 6.92 11.41 -9.86
CA VAL A 46 5.56 10.86 -9.94
C VAL A 46 4.89 10.91 -8.56
N GLY A 47 5.61 10.62 -7.48
CA GLY A 47 5.08 10.61 -6.11
C GLY A 47 4.97 11.97 -5.40
N GLU A 48 5.58 13.02 -5.97
CA GLU A 48 5.68 14.35 -5.36
C GLU A 48 6.30 14.33 -3.96
N ILE A 49 5.54 14.70 -2.93
CA ILE A 49 5.99 14.72 -1.54
C ILE A 49 6.22 13.32 -0.97
N ARG A 50 5.65 12.28 -1.60
CA ARG A 50 5.88 10.88 -1.22
C ARG A 50 7.23 10.34 -1.67
N SER A 51 7.84 10.99 -2.67
CA SER A 51 9.18 10.63 -3.14
C SER A 51 10.21 10.86 -2.03
N GLY A 52 11.24 10.02 -2.03
CA GLY A 52 12.42 10.14 -1.19
C GLY A 52 13.05 11.53 -1.30
N SER A 53 13.74 11.95 -0.23
CA SER A 53 14.40 13.25 -0.17
C SER A 53 15.37 13.45 -1.33
N ASP A 54 16.09 12.41 -1.73
CA ASP A 54 17.14 12.49 -2.74
C ASP A 54 16.55 12.80 -4.11
N THR A 55 15.43 12.17 -4.46
CA THR A 55 14.66 12.45 -5.68
C THR A 55 14.09 13.87 -5.66
N ARG A 56 13.47 14.29 -4.53
CA ARG A 56 12.87 15.62 -4.41
C ARG A 56 13.89 16.75 -4.50
N CYS A 57 15.09 16.55 -3.94
CA CYS A 57 16.18 17.53 -3.97
C CYS A 57 16.73 17.78 -5.39
N GLN A 58 16.48 16.90 -6.35
CA GLN A 58 16.93 17.04 -7.73
C GLN A 58 16.01 17.92 -8.59
N VAL A 59 14.81 18.25 -8.10
CA VAL A 59 13.77 18.92 -8.88
C VAL A 59 13.39 20.24 -8.26
N HIS A 60 13.52 21.32 -9.03
CA HIS A 60 13.05 22.63 -8.59
C HIS A 60 11.51 22.63 -8.48
N THR A 61 11.01 22.68 -7.25
CA THR A 61 9.58 22.73 -6.96
C THR A 61 9.20 24.10 -6.43
N ARG A 62 8.27 24.78 -7.10
CA ARG A 62 7.77 26.09 -6.66
C ARG A 62 6.55 25.89 -5.78
N TYR A 63 6.55 26.60 -4.66
CA TYR A 63 5.51 26.60 -3.64
C TYR A 63 4.91 27.99 -3.50
N GLU A 64 3.59 28.09 -3.36
CA GLU A 64 2.89 29.36 -3.13
C GLU A 64 1.79 29.21 -2.10
N THR A 65 1.40 30.30 -1.42
CA THR A 65 0.24 30.29 -0.53
C THR A 65 -1.01 29.85 -1.29
N CYS A 66 -1.71 28.86 -0.76
CA CYS A 66 -2.95 28.38 -1.36
C CYS A 66 -4.03 29.46 -1.28
N ARG A 67 -4.73 29.69 -2.40
CA ARG A 67 -5.83 30.67 -2.50
C ARG A 67 -7.21 30.01 -2.57
N TYR A 68 -7.26 28.68 -2.60
CA TYR A 68 -8.53 27.96 -2.64
C TYR A 68 -9.19 28.01 -1.26
N PRO A 69 -10.51 28.28 -1.20
CA PRO A 69 -11.23 28.37 0.07
C PRO A 69 -11.23 27.02 0.81
N GLY A 70 -11.63 27.05 2.08
CA GLY A 70 -11.80 25.85 2.90
C GLY A 70 -10.53 25.47 3.68
N SER A 71 -10.36 24.17 3.91
CA SER A 71 -9.32 23.62 4.79
C SER A 71 -7.90 24.04 4.38
N ARG A 72 -7.66 24.19 3.06
CA ARG A 72 -6.37 24.53 2.47
C ARG A 72 -5.86 25.90 2.88
N VAL A 73 -6.63 26.96 2.62
CA VAL A 73 -6.23 28.33 3.01
C VAL A 73 -6.17 28.50 4.54
N HIS A 74 -7.08 27.87 5.30
CA HIS A 74 -7.08 27.96 6.76
C HIS A 74 -5.84 27.32 7.41
N SER A 75 -5.26 26.29 6.79
CA SER A 75 -4.05 25.64 7.31
C SER A 75 -2.79 26.53 7.25
N GLY A 76 -2.78 27.56 6.40
CA GLY A 76 -1.61 28.40 6.14
C GLY A 76 -0.45 27.71 5.40
N LEU A 77 -0.58 26.43 5.05
CA LEU A 77 0.46 25.67 4.36
C LEU A 77 0.54 26.01 2.86
N PRO A 78 1.73 25.93 2.25
CA PRO A 78 1.89 26.24 0.83
C PRO A 78 1.32 25.13 -0.06
N MET A 79 1.09 25.47 -1.32
CA MET A 79 0.61 24.61 -2.39
C MET A 79 1.73 24.41 -3.41
N ASN A 80 1.92 23.18 -3.90
CA ASN A 80 2.85 22.86 -4.97
C ASN A 80 2.32 23.38 -6.33
N VAL A 81 2.76 24.57 -6.76
CA VAL A 81 2.29 25.15 -8.04
C VAL A 81 2.95 24.51 -9.26
N SER A 82 4.11 23.87 -9.11
CA SER A 82 4.72 23.07 -10.17
C SER A 82 3.86 21.85 -10.53
N ALA A 83 3.34 21.16 -9.51
CA ALA A 83 2.38 20.06 -9.65
C ALA A 83 1.08 20.53 -10.33
N LEU A 84 0.51 21.64 -9.86
CA LEU A 84 -0.70 22.23 -10.46
C LEU A 84 -0.50 22.51 -11.95
N ARG A 85 0.61 23.16 -12.34
CA ARG A 85 0.91 23.43 -13.75
C ARG A 85 0.99 22.15 -14.57
N GLY A 86 1.67 21.13 -14.04
CA GLY A 86 1.76 19.81 -14.68
C GLY A 86 0.39 19.18 -14.90
N LEU A 87 -0.46 19.16 -13.88
CA LEU A 87 -1.82 18.65 -13.98
C LEU A 87 -2.64 19.43 -15.01
N THR A 88 -2.65 20.77 -14.95
CA THR A 88 -3.44 21.60 -15.88
C THR A 88 -2.98 21.48 -17.32
N ALA A 89 -1.67 21.33 -17.56
CA ALA A 89 -1.12 21.18 -18.90
C ALA A 89 -1.46 19.83 -19.55
N ASN A 90 -1.78 18.80 -18.75
CA ASN A 90 -2.12 17.45 -19.22
C ASN A 90 -3.57 17.07 -18.90
N TRP A 91 -4.44 18.06 -18.63
CA TRP A 91 -5.78 17.80 -18.11
C TRP A 91 -6.66 17.04 -19.11
N ALA A 92 -6.55 17.34 -20.41
CA ALA A 92 -7.30 16.65 -21.45
C ALA A 92 -6.98 15.15 -21.45
N GLU A 93 -5.70 14.78 -21.43
CA GLU A 93 -5.26 13.39 -21.36
C GLU A 93 -5.70 12.73 -20.05
N VAL A 94 -5.54 13.41 -18.91
CA VAL A 94 -5.92 12.89 -17.59
C VAL A 94 -7.42 12.56 -17.55
N ARG A 95 -8.29 13.43 -18.05
CA ARG A 95 -9.73 13.18 -18.13
C ARG A 95 -10.05 11.95 -18.97
N ARG A 96 -9.41 11.81 -20.13
CA ARG A 96 -9.60 10.67 -21.03
C ARG A 96 -9.12 9.37 -20.38
N LEU A 97 -7.97 9.40 -19.70
CA LEU A 97 -7.44 8.26 -18.95
C LEU A 97 -8.38 7.81 -17.83
N VAL A 98 -9.01 8.74 -17.11
CA VAL A 98 -10.02 8.41 -16.08
C VAL A 98 -11.22 7.67 -16.69
N GLN A 99 -11.71 8.12 -17.85
CA GLN A 99 -12.80 7.43 -18.55
C GLN A 99 -12.41 6.03 -19.01
N LEU A 100 -11.22 5.87 -19.59
CA LEU A 100 -10.71 4.58 -20.04
C LEU A 100 -10.47 3.61 -18.87
N LEU A 101 -9.90 4.09 -17.76
CA LEU A 101 -9.72 3.33 -16.53
C LEU A 101 -11.05 2.80 -16.01
N ARG A 102 -12.05 3.67 -15.94
CA ARG A 102 -13.39 3.33 -15.49
C ARG A 102 -14.05 2.31 -16.42
N ALA A 103 -13.94 2.49 -17.73
CA ALA A 103 -14.45 1.54 -18.71
C ALA A 103 -13.75 0.18 -18.61
N ALA A 104 -12.43 0.15 -18.41
CA ALA A 104 -11.66 -1.07 -18.21
C ALA A 104 -12.04 -1.80 -16.91
N TYR A 105 -12.31 -1.06 -15.83
CA TYR A 105 -12.79 -1.64 -14.57
C TYR A 105 -14.16 -2.30 -14.72
N TYR A 106 -15.14 -1.58 -15.27
CA TYR A 106 -16.53 -2.07 -15.40
C TYR A 106 -16.73 -3.13 -16.48
N ARG A 107 -15.80 -3.25 -17.45
CA ARG A 107 -15.81 -4.36 -18.42
C ARG A 107 -15.83 -5.72 -17.73
N ASP A 108 -15.10 -5.82 -16.62
CA ASP A 108 -14.89 -7.08 -15.91
C ASP A 108 -15.78 -7.21 -14.66
N ALA A 109 -16.09 -6.08 -14.00
CA ALA A 109 -16.96 -6.07 -12.82
C ALA A 109 -18.44 -6.25 -13.18
N GLY A 110 -18.81 -6.02 -14.44
CA GLY A 110 -20.20 -5.94 -14.90
C GLY A 110 -20.77 -4.53 -14.70
N PRO A 111 -21.82 -4.14 -15.45
CA PRO A 111 -22.45 -2.85 -15.30
C PRO A 111 -23.29 -2.81 -14.02
N GLU A 112 -22.77 -2.25 -12.94
CA GLU A 112 -23.62 -1.87 -11.81
C GLU A 112 -24.39 -0.58 -12.10
N GLN A 113 -25.59 -0.47 -11.52
CA GLN A 113 -26.44 0.70 -11.67
C GLN A 113 -25.84 1.92 -10.99
N GLU A 114 -25.10 1.81 -9.88
CA GLU A 114 -24.48 2.96 -9.19
C GLU A 114 -23.07 2.62 -8.71
N SER A 115 -22.12 3.56 -8.83
CA SER A 115 -20.75 3.36 -8.32
C SER A 115 -20.72 3.43 -6.80
N THR A 116 -20.21 2.38 -6.16
CA THR A 116 -19.96 2.37 -4.71
C THR A 116 -18.67 3.10 -4.37
N LEU A 117 -18.47 3.48 -3.10
CA LEU A 117 -17.18 3.99 -2.60
C LEU A 117 -16.05 2.97 -2.80
N LEU A 118 -16.37 1.68 -2.73
CA LEU A 118 -15.44 0.60 -3.01
C LEU A 118 -14.95 0.67 -4.46
N ASP A 119 -15.86 0.88 -5.42
CA ASP A 119 -15.48 1.05 -6.83
C ASP A 119 -14.60 2.29 -7.02
N VAL A 120 -14.95 3.41 -6.41
CA VAL A 120 -14.15 4.64 -6.49
C VAL A 120 -12.75 4.42 -5.93
N ALA A 121 -12.63 3.73 -4.80
CA ALA A 121 -11.34 3.37 -4.22
C ALA A 121 -10.54 2.46 -5.17
N ARG A 122 -11.16 1.42 -5.74
CA ARG A 122 -10.50 0.48 -6.65
C ARG A 122 -10.06 1.12 -7.96
N ILE A 123 -10.93 1.87 -8.62
CA ILE A 123 -10.61 2.57 -9.88
C ILE A 123 -9.47 3.57 -9.64
N SER A 124 -9.53 4.34 -8.57
CA SER A 124 -8.48 5.31 -8.22
C SER A 124 -7.16 4.62 -7.87
N TYR A 125 -7.23 3.47 -7.22
CA TYR A 125 -6.05 2.66 -6.93
C TYR A 125 -5.45 2.05 -8.20
N PHE A 126 -6.27 1.52 -9.11
CA PHE A 126 -5.80 0.98 -10.39
C PHE A 126 -5.11 2.07 -11.20
N GLY A 127 -5.72 3.25 -11.33
CA GLY A 127 -5.11 4.35 -12.06
C GLY A 127 -3.77 4.83 -11.50
N GLN A 128 -3.53 4.69 -10.19
CA GLN A 128 -2.21 4.93 -9.59
C GLN A 128 -1.14 3.93 -10.06
N GLN A 129 -1.53 2.72 -10.47
CA GLN A 129 -0.60 1.69 -10.95
C GLN A 129 -0.24 1.86 -12.43
N LEU A 130 -0.88 2.80 -13.14
CA LEU A 130 -0.69 2.96 -14.57
C LEU A 130 0.74 3.37 -14.96
N PRO A 131 1.44 4.27 -14.23
CA PRO A 131 2.86 4.52 -14.47
C PRO A 131 3.74 3.28 -14.31
N ALA A 132 3.50 2.48 -13.26
CA ALA A 132 4.26 1.25 -12.97
C ALA A 132 4.11 0.25 -14.12
N TYR A 133 2.86 -0.02 -14.49
CA TYR A 133 2.53 -0.87 -15.63
C TYR A 133 3.18 -0.37 -16.92
N TYR A 134 3.07 0.93 -17.21
CA TYR A 134 3.61 1.51 -18.43
C TYR A 134 5.13 1.31 -18.54
N ALA A 135 5.87 1.52 -17.46
CA ALA A 135 7.31 1.30 -17.49
C ALA A 135 7.67 -0.19 -17.55
N HIS A 136 7.01 -1.04 -16.77
CA HIS A 136 7.36 -2.46 -16.72
C HIS A 136 6.94 -3.25 -17.96
N SER A 137 5.90 -2.80 -18.67
CA SER A 137 5.45 -3.42 -19.93
C SER A 137 6.31 -3.04 -21.14
N ARG A 138 7.32 -2.20 -20.95
CA ARG A 138 8.10 -1.61 -22.02
C ARG A 138 9.59 -1.75 -21.76
N ALA A 139 10.25 -2.58 -22.55
CA ALA A 139 11.69 -2.74 -22.49
C ALA A 139 12.47 -1.47 -22.91
N ASP A 140 11.82 -0.52 -23.60
CA ASP A 140 12.42 0.71 -24.11
C ASP A 140 12.26 1.91 -23.17
N VAL A 141 11.55 1.77 -22.05
CA VAL A 141 11.42 2.85 -21.06
C VAL A 141 12.58 2.73 -20.09
N GLU A 142 13.70 3.38 -20.41
CA GLU A 142 14.76 3.59 -19.44
C GLU A 142 14.21 4.34 -18.23
N ASN A 143 14.72 3.95 -17.06
CA ASN A 143 14.54 4.53 -15.74
C ASN A 143 13.77 5.86 -15.76
N HIS A 144 12.44 5.78 -15.64
CA HIS A 144 11.60 6.94 -15.36
C HIS A 144 11.29 7.92 -16.52
N ALA A 145 11.15 7.43 -17.75
CA ALA A 145 10.51 8.23 -18.81
C ALA A 145 8.95 8.16 -18.76
N VAL A 146 8.35 8.32 -17.58
CA VAL A 146 6.90 8.26 -17.42
C VAL A 146 6.25 9.44 -18.16
N PRO A 147 5.24 9.23 -19.02
CA PRO A 147 4.52 10.33 -19.65
C PRO A 147 3.92 11.28 -18.60
N PRO A 148 4.03 12.62 -18.77
CA PRO A 148 3.55 13.58 -17.78
C PRO A 148 2.06 13.44 -17.44
N SER A 149 1.24 12.98 -18.39
CA SER A 149 -0.18 12.69 -18.16
C SER A 149 -0.40 11.51 -17.21
N LEU A 150 0.42 10.45 -17.29
CA LEU A 150 0.35 9.32 -16.35
C LEU A 150 0.81 9.72 -14.95
N ALA A 151 1.87 10.53 -14.85
CA ALA A 151 2.32 11.08 -13.58
C ALA A 151 1.23 11.98 -12.95
N ALA A 152 0.64 12.89 -13.72
CA ALA A 152 -0.46 13.76 -13.27
C ALA A 152 -1.68 12.96 -12.80
N LEU A 153 -2.06 11.92 -13.56
CA LEU A 153 -3.14 11.00 -13.20
C LEU A 153 -2.86 10.30 -11.87
N HIS A 154 -1.65 9.73 -11.68
CA HIS A 154 -1.25 9.07 -10.44
C HIS A 154 -1.41 9.99 -9.23
N LYS A 155 -0.90 11.22 -9.32
CA LYS A 155 -0.96 12.23 -8.24
C LYS A 155 -2.39 12.59 -7.87
N MET A 156 -3.21 12.85 -8.87
CA MET A 156 -4.62 13.18 -8.69
C MET A 156 -5.37 12.01 -8.03
N LEU A 157 -5.22 10.80 -8.56
CA LEU A 157 -5.93 9.62 -8.06
C LEU A 157 -5.43 9.16 -6.69
N ALA A 158 -4.20 9.50 -6.28
CA ALA A 158 -3.72 9.26 -4.92
C ALA A 158 -4.58 9.99 -3.87
N GLY A 159 -4.97 11.25 -4.14
CA GLY A 159 -5.88 12.01 -3.28
C GLY A 159 -7.30 11.43 -3.26
N VAL A 160 -7.81 11.02 -4.42
CA VAL A 160 -9.14 10.40 -4.52
C VAL A 160 -9.17 9.04 -3.79
N PHE A 161 -8.16 8.19 -3.99
CA PHE A 161 -8.05 6.93 -3.27
C PHE A 161 -7.94 7.14 -1.77
N GLY A 162 -7.12 8.10 -1.32
CA GLY A 162 -7.00 8.45 0.09
C GLY A 162 -8.35 8.84 0.71
N THR A 163 -9.11 9.68 0.00
CA THR A 163 -10.45 10.13 0.43
C THR A 163 -11.46 9.00 0.44
N ALA A 164 -11.57 8.23 -0.64
CA ALA A 164 -12.48 7.09 -0.76
C ALA A 164 -12.23 6.06 0.33
N LYS A 165 -10.95 5.72 0.57
CA LYS A 165 -10.53 4.80 1.63
C LYS A 165 -10.93 5.31 3.01
N THR A 166 -10.65 6.57 3.33
CA THR A 166 -11.02 7.13 4.64
C THR A 166 -12.53 7.16 4.84
N MET A 167 -13.29 7.62 3.84
CA MET A 167 -14.75 7.67 3.90
C MET A 167 -15.38 6.29 4.04
N LEU A 168 -14.82 5.28 3.36
CA LEU A 168 -15.27 3.90 3.42
C LEU A 168 -15.04 3.27 4.81
N LEU A 169 -13.85 3.46 5.38
CA LEU A 169 -13.53 3.00 6.74
C LEU A 169 -14.45 3.64 7.79
N ASP A 170 -14.72 4.93 7.64
CA ASP A 170 -15.61 5.69 8.52
C ASP A 170 -17.07 5.22 8.40
N ALA A 171 -17.57 4.98 7.19
CA ALA A 171 -18.91 4.42 6.97
C ALA A 171 -19.06 3.01 7.60
N VAL A 172 -18.04 2.17 7.46
CA VAL A 172 -18.02 0.81 8.01
C VAL A 172 -17.90 0.83 9.53
N GLY A 173 -17.11 1.77 10.09
CA GLY A 173 -17.04 2.00 11.53
C GLY A 173 -18.37 2.43 12.16
N ARG A 174 -19.27 3.01 11.36
CA ARG A 174 -20.65 3.33 11.74
C ARG A 174 -21.67 2.21 11.46
N GLY A 175 -21.21 1.00 11.13
CA GLY A 175 -22.06 -0.16 10.86
C GLY A 175 -22.54 -0.28 9.41
N GLY A 176 -21.98 0.51 8.49
CA GLY A 176 -22.25 0.36 7.06
C GLY A 176 -21.73 -0.96 6.49
N VAL A 177 -22.42 -1.49 5.47
CA VAL A 177 -21.94 -2.65 4.72
C VAL A 177 -20.93 -2.18 3.67
N PHE A 178 -19.72 -2.69 3.75
CA PHE A 178 -18.54 -2.17 3.04
C PHE A 178 -18.72 -2.04 1.52
N ASP A 179 -19.31 -3.04 0.86
CA ASP A 179 -19.51 -3.05 -0.60
C ASP A 179 -20.84 -2.42 -1.04
N LYS A 180 -21.56 -1.76 -0.12
CA LYS A 180 -22.86 -1.11 -0.41
C LYS A 180 -22.87 0.39 -0.08
N VAL A 181 -21.71 0.96 0.24
CA VAL A 181 -21.64 2.38 0.56
C VAL A 181 -21.68 3.20 -0.73
N VAL A 182 -22.82 3.84 -1.00
CA VAL A 182 -23.02 4.74 -2.14
C VAL A 182 -22.95 6.19 -1.67
N VAL A 183 -22.25 7.04 -2.42
CA VAL A 183 -22.15 8.48 -2.14
C VAL A 183 -22.24 9.28 -3.42
N THR A 184 -22.76 10.48 -3.32
CA THR A 184 -22.74 11.45 -4.43
C THR A 184 -21.35 12.10 -4.56
N PRO A 185 -20.99 12.60 -5.76
CA PRO A 185 -19.75 13.38 -5.94
C PRO A 185 -19.62 14.55 -4.97
N ARG A 186 -20.73 15.25 -4.70
CA ARG A 186 -20.75 16.36 -3.75
C ARG A 186 -20.43 15.91 -2.32
N GLN A 187 -21.06 14.84 -1.85
CA GLN A 187 -20.77 14.29 -0.52
C GLN A 187 -19.30 13.90 -0.38
N PHE A 188 -18.68 13.39 -1.44
CA PHE A 188 -17.26 13.02 -1.44
C PHE A 188 -16.34 14.23 -1.29
N VAL A 189 -16.59 15.30 -2.05
CA VAL A 189 -15.77 16.53 -1.98
C VAL A 189 -16.00 17.26 -0.66
N ASP A 190 -17.25 17.35 -0.19
CA ASP A 190 -17.60 17.91 1.11
C ASP A 190 -16.90 17.14 2.24
N TYR A 191 -16.86 15.81 2.17
CA TYR A 191 -16.15 14.97 3.13
C TYR A 191 -14.65 15.27 3.17
N ALA A 192 -14.01 15.44 2.01
CA ALA A 192 -12.58 15.77 1.91
C ALA A 192 -12.24 17.11 2.56
N GLU A 193 -13.06 18.14 2.36
CA GLU A 193 -12.88 19.45 3.00
C GLU A 193 -13.12 19.39 4.52
N GLN A 194 -14.23 18.78 4.95
CA GLN A 194 -14.61 18.71 6.38
C GLN A 194 -13.59 17.95 7.23
N HIS A 195 -12.95 16.91 6.68
CA HIS A 195 -11.96 16.10 7.38
C HIS A 195 -10.52 16.54 7.11
N GLY A 196 -10.32 17.69 6.47
CA GLY A 196 -8.99 18.24 6.20
C GLY A 196 -8.13 17.35 5.30
N LEU A 197 -8.74 16.51 4.46
CA LEU A 197 -8.02 15.56 3.58
C LEU A 197 -7.33 16.26 2.40
N LEU A 198 -7.63 17.54 2.18
CA LEU A 198 -6.91 18.40 1.24
C LEU A 198 -5.69 19.08 1.87
N VAL A 199 -5.43 18.86 3.16
CA VAL A 199 -4.21 19.28 3.85
C VAL A 199 -3.26 18.08 3.91
N GLY A 200 -2.04 18.23 3.42
CA GLY A 200 -1.07 17.15 3.34
C GLY A 200 -0.76 16.60 4.73
N ARG A 201 -0.79 15.27 4.87
CA ARG A 201 -0.57 14.58 6.15
C ARG A 201 0.81 14.82 6.77
N SER A 202 1.80 15.16 5.93
CA SER A 202 3.13 15.56 6.37
C SER A 202 3.13 16.92 7.09
N GLY A 203 2.05 17.69 6.98
CA GLY A 203 1.98 19.06 7.49
C GLY A 203 2.90 20.03 6.73
N THR A 204 3.32 19.68 5.51
CA THR A 204 4.27 20.48 4.72
C THR A 204 3.63 21.25 3.58
N GLU A 205 2.52 20.76 3.04
CA GLU A 205 1.84 21.34 1.89
C GLU A 205 0.34 21.02 1.89
N VAL A 206 -0.42 21.72 1.06
CA VAL A 206 -1.83 21.43 0.76
C VAL A 206 -2.00 20.90 -0.66
N CYS A 207 -3.13 20.23 -0.90
CA CYS A 207 -3.53 19.77 -2.23
C CYS A 207 -3.60 20.93 -3.23
N ALA A 208 -2.90 20.76 -4.36
CA ALA A 208 -2.81 21.77 -5.40
C ALA A 208 -3.97 21.75 -6.41
N GLY A 209 -4.81 20.72 -6.38
CA GLY A 209 -5.94 20.56 -7.30
C GLY A 209 -6.95 21.70 -7.19
N PRO A 210 -7.29 22.41 -8.28
CA PRO A 210 -8.36 23.40 -8.27
C PRO A 210 -9.70 22.72 -7.95
N PRO A 211 -10.60 23.34 -7.15
CA PRO A 211 -11.88 22.74 -6.78
C PRO A 211 -12.66 22.18 -7.97
N LYS A 212 -12.75 22.94 -9.06
CA LYS A 212 -13.45 22.51 -10.29
C LYS A 212 -12.90 21.24 -10.91
N LEU A 213 -11.58 21.02 -10.85
CA LEU A 213 -10.95 19.82 -11.41
C LEU A 213 -11.16 18.61 -10.50
N ILE A 214 -11.13 18.83 -9.17
CA ILE A 214 -11.48 17.81 -8.18
C ILE A 214 -12.94 17.38 -8.37
N ASP A 215 -13.86 18.34 -8.47
CA ASP A 215 -15.27 18.07 -8.74
C ASP A 215 -15.42 17.26 -10.05
N GLU A 216 -14.80 17.72 -11.13
CA GLU A 216 -14.90 17.06 -12.44
C GLU A 216 -14.40 15.60 -12.40
N VAL A 217 -13.23 15.32 -11.79
CA VAL A 217 -12.73 13.94 -11.74
C VAL A 217 -13.62 13.04 -10.90
N VAL A 218 -14.11 13.51 -9.75
CA VAL A 218 -14.97 12.72 -8.87
C VAL A 218 -16.29 12.41 -9.57
N HIS A 219 -16.89 13.41 -10.25
CA HIS A 219 -18.08 13.17 -11.07
C HIS A 219 -17.82 12.14 -12.17
N ARG A 220 -16.68 12.20 -12.88
CA ARG A 220 -16.36 11.24 -13.95
C ARG A 220 -16.12 9.83 -13.43
N LEU A 221 -15.52 9.67 -12.26
CA LEU A 221 -15.30 8.37 -11.62
C LEU A 221 -16.62 7.72 -11.17
N MET A 222 -17.54 8.53 -10.64
CA MET A 222 -18.81 8.06 -10.06
C MET A 222 -19.99 8.08 -11.04
N ALA A 223 -19.85 8.70 -12.22
CA ALA A 223 -20.90 8.69 -13.24
C ALA A 223 -21.25 7.25 -13.65
N HIS A 224 -22.44 7.05 -14.21
CA HIS A 224 -22.83 5.75 -14.79
C HIS A 224 -21.96 5.37 -16.00
N PRO A 225 -21.87 4.08 -16.38
CA PRO A 225 -21.16 3.66 -17.58
C PRO A 225 -21.90 4.20 -18.81
N GLY A 226 -21.57 5.42 -19.21
CA GLY A 226 -21.91 5.92 -20.53
C GLY A 226 -20.99 5.27 -21.57
N PRO A 227 -21.39 5.26 -22.85
CA PRO A 227 -20.46 4.96 -23.93
C PRO A 227 -19.22 5.85 -23.78
N PRO A 228 -18.02 5.35 -24.14
CA PRO A 228 -16.82 6.19 -24.16
C PRO A 228 -17.17 7.48 -24.89
N GLY A 229 -16.88 8.63 -24.25
CA GLY A 229 -17.22 9.93 -24.79
C GLY A 229 -16.64 10.10 -26.19
N ASP A 230 -17.30 10.95 -26.98
CA ASP A 230 -16.99 11.23 -28.38
C ASP A 230 -15.46 11.28 -28.62
N GLU A 231 -14.95 10.41 -29.52
CA GLU A 231 -13.50 10.22 -29.78
C GLU A 231 -12.82 11.45 -30.41
N SER A 232 -13.51 12.59 -30.47
CA SER A 232 -13.09 13.81 -31.15
C SER A 232 -11.97 14.58 -30.43
N GLU A 233 -11.67 14.29 -29.15
CA GLU A 233 -10.43 14.74 -28.51
C GLU A 233 -9.25 13.83 -28.92
N GLN A 234 -8.65 14.13 -30.08
CA GLN A 234 -7.45 13.50 -30.63
C GLN A 234 -6.16 13.84 -29.84
N THR A 235 -6.15 13.64 -28.53
CA THR A 235 -4.89 13.60 -27.79
C THR A 235 -4.23 12.25 -27.98
N ALA A 236 -2.97 12.21 -28.40
CA ALA A 236 -2.18 10.99 -28.49
C ALA A 236 -1.90 10.47 -27.06
N LEU A 237 -2.75 9.56 -26.58
CA LEU A 237 -2.45 8.82 -25.35
C LEU A 237 -1.34 7.80 -25.62
N PRO A 238 -0.49 7.50 -24.63
CA PRO A 238 0.41 6.36 -24.74
C PRO A 238 -0.41 5.09 -25.01
N PRO A 239 0.06 4.17 -25.87
CA PRO A 239 -0.61 2.90 -26.09
C PRO A 239 -0.60 2.08 -24.80
N ILE A 240 -1.78 1.69 -24.33
CA ILE A 240 -1.99 0.88 -23.13
C ILE A 240 -2.80 -0.36 -23.54
N ASP A 241 -2.28 -1.55 -23.27
CA ASP A 241 -3.06 -2.79 -23.33
C ASP A 241 -3.95 -2.85 -22.08
N TRP A 242 -5.18 -2.36 -22.22
CA TRP A 242 -6.14 -2.23 -21.10
C TRP A 242 -6.47 -3.57 -20.43
N PRO A 243 -6.75 -4.67 -21.16
CA PRO A 243 -6.88 -5.99 -20.54
C PRO A 243 -5.68 -6.40 -19.69
N ALA A 244 -4.45 -6.29 -20.23
CA ALA A 244 -3.24 -6.64 -19.51
C ALA A 244 -3.01 -5.72 -18.29
N PHE A 245 -3.22 -4.41 -18.45
CA PHE A 245 -3.17 -3.45 -17.35
C PHE A 245 -4.18 -3.79 -16.24
N SER A 246 -5.44 -4.10 -16.57
CA SER A 246 -6.45 -4.47 -15.58
C SER A 246 -6.05 -5.71 -14.77
N ALA A 247 -5.44 -6.71 -15.42
CA ALA A 247 -4.91 -7.89 -14.75
C ALA A 247 -3.74 -7.55 -13.82
N TYR A 248 -2.79 -6.73 -14.30
CA TYR A 248 -1.66 -6.24 -13.49
C TYR A 248 -2.14 -5.45 -12.27
N ALA A 249 -3.00 -4.45 -12.46
CA ALA A 249 -3.49 -3.58 -11.40
C ALA A 249 -4.27 -4.35 -10.32
N ARG A 250 -5.03 -5.39 -10.70
CA ARG A 250 -5.67 -6.31 -9.75
C ARG A 250 -4.66 -7.09 -8.93
N ALA A 251 -3.64 -7.62 -9.58
CA ALA A 251 -2.62 -8.40 -8.89
C ALA A 251 -1.83 -7.52 -7.90
N VAL A 252 -1.46 -6.29 -8.28
CA VAL A 252 -0.85 -5.30 -7.36
C VAL A 252 -1.80 -4.89 -6.23
N ALA A 253 -3.10 -4.74 -6.50
CA ALA A 253 -4.10 -4.48 -5.46
C ALA A 253 -4.16 -5.64 -4.46
N ASP A 254 -4.33 -6.85 -4.95
CA ASP A 254 -4.33 -8.08 -4.14
C ASP A 254 -3.04 -8.16 -3.32
N PHE A 255 -1.89 -7.85 -3.91
CA PHE A 255 -0.60 -7.80 -3.24
C PHE A 255 -0.62 -6.86 -2.02
N ASN A 256 -0.87 -5.57 -2.26
CA ASN A 256 -0.76 -4.57 -1.21
C ASN A 256 -1.82 -4.75 -0.12
N LEU A 257 -3.03 -5.19 -0.49
CA LEU A 257 -4.10 -5.44 0.46
C LEU A 257 -3.87 -6.69 1.31
N THR A 258 -3.34 -7.75 0.70
CA THR A 258 -2.86 -8.93 1.43
C THR A 258 -1.84 -8.48 2.46
N THR A 259 -0.84 -7.71 2.06
CA THR A 259 0.22 -7.35 2.99
C THR A 259 -0.29 -6.45 4.13
N ILE A 260 -1.25 -5.56 3.86
CA ILE A 260 -1.92 -4.77 4.92
C ILE A 260 -2.69 -5.68 5.87
N ALA A 261 -3.53 -6.58 5.34
CA ALA A 261 -4.31 -7.52 6.14
C ALA A 261 -3.39 -8.37 7.02
N CYS A 262 -2.27 -8.77 6.44
CA CYS A 262 -1.27 -9.53 7.11
C CYS A 262 -0.57 -8.77 8.25
N ALA A 263 -0.18 -7.51 8.01
CA ALA A 263 0.41 -6.66 9.03
C ALA A 263 -0.56 -6.41 10.20
N ILE A 264 -1.85 -6.21 9.91
CA ILE A 264 -2.90 -6.08 10.93
C ILE A 264 -2.99 -7.36 11.77
N ARG A 265 -3.02 -8.53 11.12
CA ARG A 265 -3.12 -9.82 11.81
C ARG A 265 -1.90 -10.11 12.67
N GLY A 266 -0.69 -9.90 12.14
CA GLY A 266 0.56 -10.07 12.88
C GLY A 266 0.59 -9.18 14.13
N ARG A 267 0.10 -7.95 14.03
CA ARG A 267 0.00 -7.06 15.20
C ARG A 267 -1.01 -7.54 16.24
N GLU A 268 -2.19 -7.97 15.82
CA GLU A 268 -3.22 -8.48 16.74
C GLU A 268 -2.73 -9.71 17.49
N LEU A 269 -2.06 -10.63 16.79
CA LEU A 269 -1.38 -11.77 17.38
C LEU A 269 -0.33 -11.33 18.42
N GLY A 270 0.53 -10.36 18.07
CA GLY A 270 1.52 -9.78 18.99
C GLY A 270 0.90 -9.17 20.25
N ARG A 271 -0.24 -8.47 20.12
CA ARG A 271 -0.98 -7.94 21.28
C ARG A 271 -1.51 -9.06 22.18
N ARG A 272 -2.12 -10.10 21.61
CA ARG A 272 -2.66 -11.24 22.38
C ARG A 272 -1.54 -11.95 23.15
N LEU A 273 -0.41 -12.18 22.49
CA LEU A 273 0.78 -12.75 23.12
C LEU A 273 1.25 -11.87 24.29
N HIS A 274 1.35 -10.57 24.08
CA HIS A 274 1.73 -9.64 25.14
C HIS A 274 0.77 -9.68 26.33
N SER A 275 -0.54 -9.70 26.08
CA SER A 275 -1.56 -9.79 27.14
C SER A 275 -1.45 -11.10 27.94
N ILE A 276 -1.21 -12.24 27.28
CA ILE A 276 -0.99 -13.53 27.96
C ILE A 276 0.25 -13.46 28.86
N LEU A 277 1.37 -12.96 28.32
CA LEU A 277 2.62 -12.83 29.07
C LEU A 277 2.50 -11.83 30.24
N ALA A 278 1.70 -10.77 30.09
CA ALA A 278 1.45 -9.78 31.13
C ALA A 278 0.52 -10.27 32.24
N ALA A 279 -0.42 -11.19 31.92
CA ALA A 279 -1.32 -11.80 32.88
C ALA A 279 -0.70 -12.99 33.64
N GLY A 280 0.33 -13.61 33.08
CA GLY A 280 1.06 -14.71 33.72
C GLY A 280 1.82 -14.30 34.99
N PRO A 281 2.23 -15.26 35.85
CA PRO A 281 2.93 -15.01 37.11
C PRO A 281 4.34 -14.37 36.96
N LEU A 282 4.76 -14.08 35.73
CA LEU A 282 5.98 -13.34 35.36
C LEU A 282 5.98 -11.87 35.77
N ASN A 283 4.92 -11.36 36.40
CA ASN A 283 4.90 -10.03 37.03
C ASN A 283 5.98 -9.86 38.14
N ARG A 284 6.77 -10.91 38.43
CA ARG A 284 7.87 -10.95 39.40
C ARG A 284 9.29 -10.92 38.80
N MET A 285 9.47 -11.05 37.48
CA MET A 285 10.80 -10.87 36.86
C MET A 285 11.04 -9.39 36.50
N PRO A 286 12.29 -8.90 36.57
CA PRO A 286 12.62 -7.55 36.10
C PRO A 286 12.26 -7.49 34.62
N ARG A 287 11.27 -6.66 34.30
CA ARG A 287 10.72 -6.53 32.94
C ARG A 287 11.89 -6.26 31.98
N PRO A 288 12.05 -7.00 30.86
CA PRO A 288 12.57 -6.34 29.67
C PRO A 288 11.62 -5.17 29.45
N SER A 289 12.12 -3.94 29.56
CA SER A 289 11.26 -2.76 29.54
C SER A 289 10.31 -2.88 28.35
N THR A 290 9.01 -2.66 28.52
CA THR A 290 8.05 -2.50 27.41
C THR A 290 8.62 -1.61 26.30
N ARG A 291 9.45 -0.64 26.71
CA ARG A 291 10.32 0.18 25.87
C ARG A 291 11.19 -0.58 24.85
N LEU A 292 11.63 -1.82 25.07
CA LEU A 292 12.44 -2.60 24.12
C LEU A 292 11.58 -3.24 23.02
N ILE A 293 10.38 -3.72 23.35
CA ILE A 293 9.42 -4.23 22.37
C ILE A 293 8.86 -3.06 21.57
N GLU A 294 8.47 -1.97 22.24
CA GLU A 294 8.08 -0.71 21.59
C GLU A 294 9.23 -0.13 20.75
N GLN A 295 10.46 -0.05 21.26
CA GLN A 295 11.62 0.39 20.47
C GLN A 295 11.95 -0.55 19.33
N HIS A 296 11.71 -1.86 19.45
CA HIS A 296 11.93 -2.81 18.36
C HIS A 296 10.86 -2.64 17.27
N PHE A 297 9.58 -2.44 17.63
CA PHE A 297 8.54 -2.03 16.71
C PHE A 297 8.78 -0.61 16.13
N GLU A 298 9.40 0.30 16.88
CA GLU A 298 9.80 1.64 16.40
C GLU A 298 11.03 1.61 15.49
N ARG A 299 11.97 0.68 15.71
CA ARG A 299 13.20 0.50 14.92
C ARG A 299 12.98 -0.34 13.66
N HIS A 300 12.08 -1.33 13.70
CA HIS A 300 11.80 -2.24 12.56
C HIS A 300 10.44 -1.98 11.91
N GLY A 301 9.59 -1.12 12.48
CA GLY A 301 8.44 -0.54 11.77
C GLY A 301 8.84 0.40 10.61
N ASP A 302 10.15 0.54 10.37
CA ASP A 302 10.77 1.26 9.25
C ASP A 302 11.06 0.35 8.03
N ASN A 303 10.73 -0.95 8.08
CA ASN A 303 11.07 -1.94 7.05
C ASN A 303 10.26 -1.78 5.75
N GLY A 304 10.34 -0.61 5.11
CA GLY A 304 9.87 -0.39 3.74
C GLY A 304 8.39 -0.06 3.60
N PHE A 305 7.50 -0.52 4.49
CA PHE A 305 6.05 -0.29 4.36
C PHE A 305 5.56 1.14 4.66
N GLY A 306 6.45 2.05 5.04
CA GLY A 306 6.03 3.37 5.51
C GLY A 306 5.08 3.27 6.71
N MET A 307 5.22 2.32 7.63
CA MET A 307 4.34 2.28 8.82
C MET A 307 4.49 3.54 9.70
N LYS A 308 5.61 4.28 9.61
CA LYS A 308 5.71 5.66 10.14
C LYS A 308 4.79 6.65 9.44
N SER A 309 4.46 6.48 8.16
CA SER A 309 3.53 7.32 7.40
C SER A 309 2.06 6.91 7.56
N GLN A 310 1.77 5.82 8.29
CA GLN A 310 0.41 5.39 8.63
C GLN A 310 0.13 5.41 10.14
N PRO A 311 0.16 6.58 10.79
CA PRO A 311 -0.12 6.72 12.22
C PRO A 311 -1.51 6.18 12.62
N GLN A 312 -2.48 6.09 11.69
CA GLN A 312 -3.78 5.47 11.94
C GLN A 312 -3.69 4.00 12.40
N LEU A 313 -2.69 3.24 11.92
CA LEU A 313 -2.54 1.85 12.34
C LEU A 313 -2.14 1.79 13.82
N ARG A 314 -1.36 2.76 14.33
CA ARG A 314 -0.89 2.81 15.73
C ARG A 314 -2.04 2.89 16.73
N LEU A 315 -3.16 3.51 16.34
CA LEU A 315 -4.32 3.77 17.19
C LEU A 315 -5.37 2.65 17.17
N LEU A 316 -5.19 1.61 16.37
CA LEU A 316 -6.18 0.54 16.30
C LEU A 316 -6.18 -0.26 17.59
N ASP A 317 -7.30 -0.28 18.30
CA ASP A 317 -7.62 -1.34 19.26
C ASP A 317 -7.99 -2.64 18.52
N GLY A 318 -8.30 -3.71 19.27
CA GLY A 318 -8.66 -5.01 18.67
C GLY A 318 -9.85 -4.90 17.71
N SER A 319 -10.86 -4.10 18.08
CA SER A 319 -12.07 -3.91 17.28
C SER A 319 -11.83 -3.11 16.00
N SER A 320 -11.00 -2.07 16.07
CA SER A 320 -10.60 -1.22 14.95
C SER A 320 -9.67 -1.99 13.99
N GLY A 321 -8.82 -2.86 14.54
CA GLY A 321 -7.98 -3.76 13.75
C GLY A 321 -8.81 -4.76 12.96
N GLU A 322 -9.81 -5.37 13.59
CA GLU A 322 -10.71 -6.30 12.90
C GLU A 322 -11.58 -5.60 11.85
N LEU A 323 -12.03 -4.38 12.11
CA LEU A 323 -12.75 -3.55 11.15
C LEU A 323 -11.88 -3.23 9.92
N MET A 324 -10.62 -2.82 10.13
CA MET A 324 -9.68 -2.58 9.04
C MET A 324 -9.33 -3.86 8.28
N LEU A 325 -9.24 -5.00 8.97
CA LEU A 325 -9.01 -6.29 8.34
C LEU A 325 -10.18 -6.67 7.42
N ARG A 326 -11.42 -6.55 7.91
CA ARG A 326 -12.63 -6.77 7.11
C ARG A 326 -12.70 -5.82 5.91
N GLY A 327 -12.34 -4.55 6.10
CA GLY A 327 -12.24 -3.59 5.00
C GLY A 327 -11.15 -3.92 3.98
N ALA A 328 -9.96 -4.33 4.42
CA ALA A 328 -8.86 -4.73 3.55
C ALA A 328 -9.19 -6.00 2.75
N VAL A 329 -9.79 -7.01 3.39
CA VAL A 329 -10.26 -8.25 2.75
C VAL A 329 -11.38 -7.98 1.74
N ALA A 330 -12.21 -6.97 1.97
CA ALA A 330 -13.23 -6.61 0.99
C ALA A 330 -12.65 -5.88 -0.24
N LEU A 331 -11.46 -5.27 -0.13
CA LEU A 331 -10.78 -4.65 -1.26
C LEU A 331 -10.12 -5.68 -2.21
N VAL A 332 -9.74 -6.88 -1.73
CA VAL A 332 -9.10 -7.91 -2.56
C VAL A 332 -10.05 -8.56 -3.57
N SER A 333 -9.50 -9.25 -4.57
CA SER A 333 -10.24 -10.04 -5.55
C SER A 333 -11.10 -11.13 -4.90
N ALA A 334 -12.14 -11.58 -5.60
CA ALA A 334 -13.09 -12.56 -5.07
C ALA A 334 -12.44 -13.91 -4.73
N ASP A 335 -11.53 -14.40 -5.58
CA ASP A 335 -10.74 -15.62 -5.33
C ASP A 335 -9.92 -15.49 -4.04
N LEU A 336 -9.23 -14.36 -3.89
CA LEU A 336 -8.45 -14.11 -2.69
C LEU A 336 -9.35 -13.94 -1.46
N ARG A 337 -10.46 -13.23 -1.59
CA ARG A 337 -11.44 -13.05 -0.51
C ARG A 337 -11.96 -14.39 0.01
N ALA A 338 -12.27 -15.34 -0.87
CA ALA A 338 -12.71 -16.68 -0.47
C ALA A 338 -11.61 -17.37 0.36
N ARG A 339 -10.36 -17.39 -0.14
CA ARG A 339 -9.21 -17.98 0.56
C ARG A 339 -8.93 -17.32 1.91
N MET A 340 -9.02 -15.99 1.99
CA MET A 340 -8.79 -15.23 3.22
C MET A 340 -9.94 -15.41 4.23
N THR A 341 -11.19 -15.50 3.76
CA THR A 341 -12.35 -15.63 4.66
C THR A 341 -12.34 -16.99 5.36
N ASP A 342 -12.07 -18.06 4.62
CA ASP A 342 -12.10 -19.42 5.14
C ASP A 342 -10.91 -19.75 6.07
N ARG A 343 -9.77 -19.06 5.92
CA ARG A 343 -8.53 -19.39 6.66
C ARG A 343 -8.02 -18.30 7.60
N LEU A 344 -8.05 -17.04 7.18
CA LEU A 344 -7.49 -15.92 7.95
C LEU A 344 -8.49 -15.28 8.91
N LEU A 345 -9.77 -15.26 8.54
CA LEU A 345 -10.83 -14.62 9.34
C LEU A 345 -11.55 -15.57 10.29
N ASP A 346 -11.49 -16.89 10.06
CA ASP A 346 -12.12 -17.86 10.96
C ASP A 346 -11.28 -18.06 12.25
N PRO A 347 -11.78 -17.64 13.42
CA PRO A 347 -11.07 -17.84 14.68
C PRO A 347 -11.01 -19.31 15.13
N SER A 348 -11.86 -20.17 14.56
CA SER A 348 -11.94 -21.60 14.82
C SER A 348 -11.03 -22.44 13.93
N TYR A 349 -10.40 -21.85 12.90
CA TYR A 349 -9.45 -22.54 12.05
C TYR A 349 -8.29 -23.12 12.88
N THR A 350 -8.21 -24.45 12.90
CA THR A 350 -7.14 -25.24 13.50
C THR A 350 -6.39 -25.97 12.39
N ILE A 351 -5.07 -25.79 12.34
CA ILE A 351 -4.23 -26.51 11.38
C ILE A 351 -4.11 -27.94 11.89
N GLU A 352 -4.66 -28.91 11.15
CA GLU A 352 -4.61 -30.34 11.49
C GLU A 352 -3.22 -30.97 11.28
N ASP A 353 -2.26 -30.21 10.80
CA ASP A 353 -0.96 -30.71 10.33
C ASP A 353 0.02 -30.97 11.48
N SER A 354 0.31 -32.26 11.74
CA SER A 354 1.19 -32.70 12.84
C SER A 354 2.60 -32.12 12.75
N ASP A 355 3.13 -31.97 11.53
CA ASP A 355 4.51 -31.54 11.28
C ASP A 355 4.72 -30.06 11.66
N ARG A 356 3.67 -29.24 11.55
CA ARG A 356 3.71 -27.82 11.94
C ARG A 356 3.67 -27.63 13.45
N ASN A 357 3.06 -28.58 14.17
CA ASN A 357 3.03 -28.58 15.62
C ASN A 357 4.40 -28.90 16.21
N ASP A 358 5.16 -29.80 15.58
CA ASP A 358 6.53 -30.12 15.98
C ASP A 358 7.46 -28.91 15.80
N TYR A 359 7.34 -28.17 14.69
CA TYR A 359 8.12 -26.95 14.47
C TYR A 359 7.78 -25.83 15.47
N ALA A 360 6.49 -25.62 15.76
CA ALA A 360 6.05 -24.64 16.76
C ALA A 360 6.50 -25.02 18.18
N MET A 361 6.46 -26.31 18.51
CA MET A 361 6.96 -26.82 19.78
C MET A 361 8.47 -26.65 19.88
N GLU A 362 9.24 -27.05 18.86
CA GLU A 362 10.69 -26.87 18.79
C GLU A 362 11.06 -25.38 18.92
N PHE A 363 10.32 -24.49 18.24
CA PHE A 363 10.47 -23.04 18.35
C PHE A 363 10.22 -22.55 19.79
N LEU A 364 9.15 -22.98 20.45
CA LEU A 364 8.88 -22.62 21.84
C LEU A 364 9.94 -23.14 22.83
N TYR A 365 10.50 -24.32 22.55
CA TYR A 365 11.59 -24.93 23.32
C TYR A 365 12.90 -24.17 23.14
N THR A 366 13.28 -23.86 21.90
CA THR A 366 14.55 -23.18 21.56
C THR A 366 14.54 -21.69 21.90
N SER A 367 13.38 -21.04 21.85
CA SER A 367 13.21 -19.63 22.20
C SER A 367 13.10 -19.37 23.70
N GLY A 368 13.06 -20.42 24.53
CA GLY A 368 12.84 -20.29 25.98
C GLY A 368 11.43 -19.85 26.37
N ILE A 369 10.49 -19.76 25.42
CA ILE A 369 9.10 -19.32 25.64
C ILE A 369 8.33 -20.30 26.52
N ARG A 370 8.68 -21.60 26.51
CA ARG A 370 8.09 -22.57 27.45
C ARG A 370 8.43 -22.24 28.92
N ALA A 371 9.60 -21.65 29.18
CA ALA A 371 9.94 -21.16 30.52
C ALA A 371 9.10 -19.93 30.94
N LEU A 372 8.44 -19.28 29.98
CA LEU A 372 7.52 -18.16 30.18
C LEU A 372 6.06 -18.59 30.37
N ALA A 373 5.77 -19.89 30.19
CA ALA A 373 4.43 -20.48 30.20
C ALA A 373 4.31 -21.50 31.35
N PRO A 374 3.94 -21.06 32.57
CA PRO A 374 4.02 -21.88 33.78
C PRO A 374 2.96 -22.98 33.85
N THR A 375 1.88 -22.89 33.07
CA THR A 375 0.84 -23.91 33.02
C THR A 375 0.79 -24.62 31.67
N ALA A 376 0.35 -25.88 31.67
CA ALA A 376 0.12 -26.63 30.45
C ALA A 376 -0.90 -25.95 29.52
N ALA A 377 -1.88 -25.23 30.08
CA ALA A 377 -2.87 -24.47 29.31
C ALA A 377 -2.24 -23.28 28.57
N GLU A 378 -1.34 -22.52 29.22
CA GLU A 378 -0.61 -21.42 28.57
C GLU A 378 0.34 -21.93 27.49
N VAL A 379 1.01 -23.08 27.74
CA VAL A 379 1.85 -23.74 26.72
C VAL A 379 1.00 -24.07 25.49
N THR A 380 -0.15 -24.73 25.65
CA THR A 380 -1.05 -25.07 24.54
C THR A 380 -1.54 -23.82 23.79
N GLN A 381 -1.87 -22.75 24.50
CA GLN A 381 -2.29 -21.48 23.88
C GLN A 381 -1.15 -20.85 23.07
N LEU A 382 0.07 -20.84 23.61
CA LEU A 382 1.24 -20.29 22.92
C LEU A 382 1.65 -21.13 21.72
N THR A 383 1.64 -22.47 21.83
CA THR A 383 1.86 -23.38 20.69
C THR A 383 0.84 -23.11 19.60
N THR A 384 -0.44 -23.02 19.96
CA THR A 384 -1.51 -22.72 19.00
C THR A 384 -1.28 -21.39 18.28
N LEU A 385 -0.86 -20.34 19.01
CA LEU A 385 -0.57 -19.02 18.44
C LEU A 385 0.66 -19.04 17.52
N VAL A 386 1.74 -19.73 17.91
CA VAL A 386 2.96 -19.88 17.10
C VAL A 386 2.68 -20.70 15.83
N SER A 387 2.00 -21.85 15.93
CA SER A 387 1.61 -22.65 14.77
C SER A 387 0.76 -21.85 13.79
N ARG A 388 -0.18 -21.05 14.29
CA ARG A 388 -0.98 -20.12 13.48
C ARG A 388 -0.13 -19.04 12.80
N SER A 389 0.97 -18.61 13.43
CA SER A 389 1.90 -17.63 12.86
C SER A 389 2.72 -18.21 11.72
N VAL A 390 3.19 -19.46 11.88
CA VAL A 390 4.00 -20.16 10.88
C VAL A 390 3.16 -20.54 9.66
N ALA A 391 1.97 -21.12 9.86
CA ALA A 391 1.09 -21.43 8.74
C ALA A 391 0.66 -20.18 7.97
N PHE A 392 0.45 -19.07 8.69
CA PHE A 392 0.18 -17.79 8.08
C PHE A 392 1.34 -17.30 7.19
N GLU A 393 2.60 -17.52 7.57
CA GLU A 393 3.76 -17.21 6.74
C GLU A 393 3.81 -18.05 5.46
N ASP A 394 3.56 -19.36 5.56
CA ASP A 394 3.53 -20.23 4.37
C ASP A 394 2.38 -19.84 3.43
N GLU A 395 1.20 -19.51 3.97
CA GLU A 395 0.07 -18.99 3.19
C GLU A 395 0.39 -17.66 2.51
N GLN A 396 1.12 -16.76 3.18
CA GLN A 396 1.61 -15.52 2.58
C GLN A 396 2.52 -15.81 1.38
N ILE A 397 3.47 -16.74 1.52
CA ILE A 397 4.39 -17.08 0.43
C ILE A 397 3.62 -17.66 -0.76
N GLU A 398 2.71 -18.62 -0.52
CA GLU A 398 1.92 -19.27 -1.57
C GLU A 398 1.04 -18.25 -2.31
N LEU A 399 0.43 -17.33 -1.57
CA LEU A 399 -0.36 -16.24 -2.12
C LEU A 399 0.48 -15.25 -2.93
N GLN A 400 1.66 -14.87 -2.43
CA GLN A 400 2.58 -13.99 -3.14
C GLN A 400 3.11 -14.64 -4.43
N GLN A 401 3.35 -15.96 -4.43
CA GLN A 401 3.66 -16.74 -5.63
C GLN A 401 2.52 -16.69 -6.65
N SER A 402 1.27 -16.88 -6.20
CA SER A 402 0.10 -16.77 -7.06
C SER A 402 -0.06 -15.36 -7.65
N ILE A 403 0.13 -14.32 -6.84
CA ILE A 403 0.07 -12.92 -7.28
C ILE A 403 1.18 -12.61 -8.28
N HIS A 404 2.42 -12.98 -7.97
CA HIS A 404 3.57 -12.80 -8.85
C HIS A 404 3.37 -13.48 -10.21
N ALA A 405 2.85 -14.70 -10.23
CA ALA A 405 2.54 -15.41 -11.49
C ALA A 405 1.51 -14.65 -12.34
N ARG A 406 0.46 -14.09 -11.72
CA ARG A 406 -0.53 -13.26 -12.43
C ARG A 406 0.09 -11.98 -12.99
N MET A 407 0.97 -11.32 -12.24
CA MET A 407 1.67 -10.11 -12.70
C MET A 407 2.59 -10.40 -13.88
N CYS A 408 3.33 -11.51 -13.84
CA CYS A 408 4.21 -11.93 -14.94
C CYS A 408 3.43 -12.29 -16.20
N THR A 409 2.22 -12.83 -16.06
CA THR A 409 1.32 -13.10 -17.19
C THR A 409 0.79 -11.80 -17.79
N ALA A 410 0.47 -10.81 -16.95
CA ALA A 410 -0.02 -9.51 -17.39
C ALA A 410 1.05 -8.62 -18.02
N VAL A 411 2.34 -8.87 -17.73
CA VAL A 411 3.47 -8.10 -18.24
C VAL A 411 4.48 -9.06 -18.89
N PRO A 412 4.13 -9.62 -20.06
CA PRO A 412 5.00 -10.58 -20.73
C PRO A 412 6.33 -9.91 -21.12
N GLY A 413 7.44 -10.59 -20.81
CA GLY A 413 8.79 -10.06 -21.03
C GLY A 413 9.35 -9.21 -19.88
N SER A 414 8.61 -9.06 -18.77
CA SER A 414 9.17 -8.49 -17.55
C SER A 414 10.45 -9.23 -17.13
N PRO A 415 11.56 -8.51 -16.82
CA PRO A 415 12.80 -9.14 -16.35
C PRO A 415 12.61 -9.90 -15.03
N PHE A 416 11.52 -9.62 -14.31
CA PHE A 416 11.18 -10.23 -13.03
C PHE A 416 10.42 -11.54 -13.15
N ALA A 417 10.09 -12.00 -14.36
CA ALA A 417 9.41 -13.28 -14.57
C ALA A 417 10.23 -14.49 -14.12
N ALA A 418 11.56 -14.37 -14.08
CA ALA A 418 12.46 -15.42 -13.62
C ALA A 418 12.61 -15.49 -12.09
N ILE A 419 12.18 -14.45 -11.34
CA ILE A 419 12.32 -14.43 -9.89
C ILE A 419 11.27 -15.35 -9.28
N LYS A 420 11.69 -16.35 -8.50
CA LYS A 420 10.77 -17.16 -7.70
C LYS A 420 10.58 -16.49 -6.34
N PRO A 421 9.34 -16.19 -5.90
CA PRO A 421 9.11 -15.69 -4.55
C PRO A 421 9.41 -16.79 -3.53
N THR A 422 10.63 -16.79 -2.99
CA THR A 422 11.04 -17.66 -1.87
C THR A 422 10.87 -16.91 -0.56
N ARG A 423 10.92 -17.62 0.57
CA ARG A 423 10.86 -17.01 1.91
C ARG A 423 11.90 -15.89 2.07
N GLU A 424 13.13 -16.10 1.57
CA GLU A 424 14.21 -15.12 1.65
C GLU A 424 13.91 -13.85 0.85
N VAL A 425 13.30 -14.00 -0.33
CA VAL A 425 12.88 -12.86 -1.16
C VAL A 425 11.79 -12.06 -0.46
N VAL A 426 10.80 -12.75 0.13
CA VAL A 426 9.73 -12.12 0.90
C VAL A 426 10.28 -11.38 2.11
N GLN A 427 11.19 -11.99 2.87
CA GLN A 427 11.86 -11.36 4.01
C GLN A 427 12.71 -10.16 3.59
N HIS A 428 13.37 -10.21 2.43
CA HIS A 428 14.14 -9.08 1.93
C HIS A 428 13.25 -7.90 1.55
N LEU A 429 12.15 -8.17 0.83
CA LEU A 429 11.25 -7.14 0.32
C LEU A 429 10.43 -6.45 1.42
N PHE A 430 10.03 -7.20 2.45
CA PHE A 430 9.07 -6.74 3.46
C PHE A 430 9.65 -6.69 4.88
N GLY A 431 10.96 -6.92 5.00
CA GLY A 431 11.65 -7.06 6.26
C GLY A 431 11.38 -8.40 6.95
N GLU A 432 11.94 -8.54 8.13
CA GLU A 432 11.74 -9.70 8.99
C GLU A 432 10.23 -9.96 9.21
N LEU A 433 9.80 -11.19 8.89
CA LEU A 433 8.42 -11.67 9.02
C LEU A 433 8.00 -11.75 10.50
N PRO A 434 6.69 -11.82 10.81
CA PRO A 434 6.16 -11.99 12.18
C PRO A 434 6.91 -13.05 12.99
N THR A 435 7.30 -14.16 12.35
CA THR A 435 8.05 -15.27 12.94
C THR A 435 9.43 -14.87 13.49
N SER A 436 10.16 -13.99 12.80
CA SER A 436 11.43 -13.43 13.26
C SER A 436 11.29 -12.54 14.50
N TYR A 437 10.15 -11.88 14.72
CA TYR A 437 9.92 -11.09 15.94
C TYR A 437 9.79 -11.96 17.20
N PHE A 438 9.58 -13.27 17.06
CA PHE A 438 9.52 -14.19 18.18
C PHE A 438 10.88 -14.78 18.57
N CYS A 439 11.94 -14.53 17.78
CA CYS A 439 13.30 -14.90 18.12
C CYS A 439 13.82 -13.95 19.22
N ILE A 440 13.68 -14.35 20.48
CA ILE A 440 14.46 -13.73 21.56
C ILE A 440 15.93 -13.86 21.17
N PRO A 441 16.76 -12.79 21.18
CA PRO A 441 18.18 -12.93 20.96
C PRO A 441 18.70 -13.87 22.04
N THR A 442 18.92 -15.14 21.69
CA THR A 442 19.63 -16.06 22.57
C THR A 442 20.98 -15.40 22.78
N SER A 443 21.21 -15.02 24.03
CA SER A 443 22.33 -14.20 24.48
C SER A 443 23.56 -14.40 23.60
N ARG A 444 24.08 -13.32 23.00
CA ARG A 444 25.50 -13.26 22.65
C ARG A 444 26.24 -13.94 23.77
N ARG A 445 26.92 -15.05 23.47
CA ARG A 445 27.73 -15.81 24.42
C ARG A 445 28.52 -14.80 25.23
N TYR A 446 28.11 -14.57 26.48
CA TYR A 446 29.01 -14.08 27.51
C TYR A 446 30.03 -15.21 27.68
N SER A 447 31.06 -15.20 26.84
CA SER A 447 32.28 -15.93 27.12
C SER A 447 32.77 -15.39 28.45
N ARG A 448 32.69 -16.23 29.48
CA ARG A 448 33.28 -15.98 30.80
C ARG A 448 34.70 -15.45 30.61
N ARG A 449 34.94 -14.23 31.08
CA ARG A 449 36.22 -13.85 31.66
C ARG A 449 35.99 -13.64 33.14
#